data_AF-A0A168EZQ7-F1
#
_entry.id   AF-A0A168EZQ7-F1
#
_cell.length_a   1.000
_cell.length_b   1.000
_cell.length_c   1.000
_cell.angle_alpha   90.00
_cell.angle_beta   90.00
_cell.angle_gamma   90.00
#
_symmetry.space_group_name_H-M   'P 1'
#
loop_
_entity.id
_entity.type
_entity.pdbx_description
1 polymer ?
#
loop_
_entity_poly.entity_id
_entity_poly.type
_entity_poly.pdbx_seq_one_letter_code
_entity_poly.pdbx_strand_id
1 'polypeptide(L)'
;MSRQLPPLPTIKDRKFEDLAFTHPGFIPGSSPDKQYERLEWLGDAYLELIATALIDKTFLQLPSGRCSQIRERLIRNTTLAAYFREYGLESRARLPRDVRNQKHPGRGSSSDKDLLKTQSDMFEAYVAAVILSDPNHGIEIVVRWLKALWGRDIIEDVQRAEQGEAPLPRTENTGRKRTPKEELSYKLVVKGITLRYERMESNKRDRHLGQELFTVGVYLDGWGETGKLLGVGSALSIKEAGQKAAAEVLEHKKLMKVYEGKKKAFAEAKGV
;
A
#
# COMPACT_ATOMS: atom_id res chain seq x y z
N MET A 1 22.51 16.66 -4.96
CA MET A 1 21.35 17.56 -4.80
C MET A 1 21.06 17.72 -3.32
N SER A 2 20.80 18.94 -2.85
CA SER A 2 20.55 19.23 -1.43
C SER A 2 19.29 18.51 -0.95
N ARG A 3 19.34 17.85 0.22
CA ARG A 3 18.18 17.25 0.91
C ARG A 3 17.19 18.28 1.48
N GLN A 4 17.29 19.54 1.06
CA GLN A 4 16.43 20.62 1.54
C GLN A 4 15.05 20.52 0.88
N LEU A 5 14.02 20.79 1.68
CA LEU A 5 12.64 20.89 1.20
C LEU A 5 12.52 22.04 0.18
N PRO A 6 11.87 21.81 -0.98
CA PRO A 6 11.56 22.92 -1.89
C PRO A 6 10.59 23.89 -1.21
N PRO A 7 10.56 25.17 -1.62
CA PRO A 7 9.67 26.15 -1.02
C PRO A 7 8.21 25.72 -1.19
N LEU A 8 7.45 25.80 -0.09
CA LEU A 8 6.04 25.41 -0.05
C LEU A 8 5.20 26.40 -0.87
N PRO A 9 4.39 25.95 -1.85
CA PRO A 9 3.50 26.81 -2.59
C PRO A 9 2.48 27.55 -1.72
N THR A 10 2.21 28.80 -2.06
CA THR A 10 1.19 29.61 -1.37
C THR A 10 -0.19 29.32 -1.95
N ILE A 11 -1.19 29.11 -1.08
CA ILE A 11 -2.59 29.13 -1.47
C ILE A 11 -3.01 30.61 -1.57
N LYS A 12 -3.42 31.06 -2.75
CA LYS A 12 -3.73 32.50 -2.98
C LYS A 12 -5.11 32.92 -2.48
N ASP A 13 -6.06 32.00 -2.51
CA ASP A 13 -7.42 32.22 -2.04
C ASP A 13 -7.58 31.63 -0.63
N ARG A 14 -7.85 32.53 0.31
CA ARG A 14 -8.04 32.20 1.72
C ARG A 14 -9.15 31.18 1.95
N LYS A 15 -10.17 31.12 1.09
CA LYS A 15 -11.24 30.10 1.20
C LYS A 15 -10.67 28.70 1.02
N PHE A 16 -9.85 28.47 0.01
CA PHE A 16 -9.22 27.17 -0.19
C PHE A 16 -8.25 26.81 0.93
N GLU A 17 -7.57 27.81 1.50
CA GLU A 17 -6.70 27.60 2.66
C GLU A 17 -7.51 27.18 3.90
N ASP A 18 -8.58 27.91 4.21
CA ASP A 18 -9.46 27.59 5.33
C ASP A 18 -10.06 26.18 5.19
N LEU A 19 -10.44 25.77 3.97
CA LEU A 19 -10.96 24.44 3.69
C LEU A 19 -9.92 23.35 3.85
N ALA A 20 -8.73 23.49 3.24
CA ALA A 20 -7.69 22.48 3.24
C ALA A 20 -7.20 22.10 4.64
N PHE A 21 -7.28 23.04 5.58
CA PHE A 21 -6.80 22.86 6.94
C PHE A 21 -7.91 22.74 7.99
N THR A 22 -9.16 22.48 7.59
CA THR A 22 -10.28 22.28 8.53
C THR A 22 -10.77 20.84 8.53
N HIS A 23 -10.61 20.15 9.66
CA HIS A 23 -11.07 18.77 9.83
C HIS A 23 -12.60 18.67 9.95
N PRO A 24 -13.24 17.63 9.39
CA PRO A 24 -14.70 17.41 9.47
C PRO A 24 -15.25 17.52 10.90
N GLY A 25 -14.54 16.92 11.86
CA GLY A 25 -14.92 16.96 13.28
C GLY A 25 -14.65 18.29 14.00
N PHE A 26 -13.95 19.26 13.40
CA PHE A 26 -13.62 20.53 14.07
C PHE A 26 -14.84 21.42 14.26
N ILE A 27 -15.75 21.42 13.28
CA ILE A 27 -17.04 22.10 13.34
C ILE A 27 -18.13 21.03 13.36
N PRO A 28 -18.85 20.83 14.48
CA PRO A 28 -19.94 19.86 14.55
C PRO A 28 -21.00 20.13 13.47
N GLY A 29 -21.33 19.10 12.69
CA GLY A 29 -22.29 19.22 11.59
C GLY A 29 -21.79 20.03 10.38
N SER A 30 -20.47 20.16 10.22
CA SER A 30 -19.88 20.82 9.05
C SER A 30 -20.35 20.20 7.75
N SER A 31 -20.80 21.04 6.83
CA SER A 31 -21.09 20.63 5.47
C SER A 31 -19.79 20.38 4.68
N PRO A 32 -19.80 19.54 3.62
CA PRO A 32 -18.60 19.22 2.84
C PRO A 32 -17.91 20.42 2.17
N ASP A 33 -18.60 21.56 2.06
CA ASP A 33 -18.07 22.84 1.55
C ASP A 33 -17.35 23.69 2.61
N LYS A 34 -17.15 23.16 3.83
CA LYS A 34 -16.48 23.85 4.95
C LYS A 34 -15.29 23.10 5.54
N GLN A 35 -14.86 22.02 4.87
CA GLN A 35 -13.83 21.12 5.36
C GLN A 35 -13.05 20.48 4.20
N TYR A 36 -11.99 19.74 4.52
CA TYR A 36 -11.01 19.32 3.53
C TYR A 36 -11.45 18.15 2.64
N GLU A 37 -12.46 17.34 3.01
CA GLU A 37 -12.76 16.06 2.34
C GLU A 37 -12.93 16.16 0.81
N ARG A 38 -13.59 17.21 0.31
CA ARG A 38 -13.73 17.39 -1.15
C ARG A 38 -12.41 17.75 -1.83
N LEU A 39 -11.54 18.48 -1.14
CA LEU A 39 -10.21 18.83 -1.62
C LEU A 39 -9.27 17.64 -1.53
N GLU A 40 -9.34 16.83 -0.47
CA GLU A 40 -8.62 15.54 -0.34
C GLU A 40 -8.92 14.65 -1.54
N TRP A 41 -10.21 14.38 -1.78
CA TRP A 41 -10.63 13.53 -2.89
C TRP A 41 -10.11 14.00 -4.25
N LEU A 42 -10.11 15.32 -4.48
CA LEU A 42 -9.55 15.89 -5.71
C LEU A 42 -8.02 15.86 -5.73
N GLY A 43 -7.39 16.08 -4.57
CA GLY A 43 -5.96 16.12 -4.37
C GLY A 43 -5.29 14.77 -4.61
N ASP A 44 -5.91 13.68 -4.16
CA ASP A 44 -5.49 12.30 -4.44
C ASP A 44 -5.41 12.05 -5.95
N ALA A 45 -6.46 12.43 -6.70
CA ALA A 45 -6.47 12.30 -8.15
C ALA A 45 -5.35 13.11 -8.84
N TYR A 46 -5.07 14.33 -8.36
CA TYR A 46 -3.94 15.12 -8.86
C TYR A 46 -2.60 14.47 -8.53
N LEU A 47 -2.41 13.99 -7.31
CA LEU A 47 -1.18 13.31 -6.89
C LEU A 47 -0.93 12.06 -7.71
N GLU A 48 -1.95 11.23 -7.95
CA GLU A 48 -1.82 10.02 -8.78
C GLU A 48 -1.40 10.38 -10.21
N LEU A 49 -2.06 11.37 -10.84
CA LEU A 49 -1.75 11.80 -12.19
C LEU A 49 -0.33 12.36 -12.31
N ILE A 50 0.05 13.29 -11.42
CA ILE A 50 1.35 13.96 -11.46
C ILE A 50 2.47 12.96 -11.14
N ALA A 51 2.29 12.07 -10.17
CA ALA A 51 3.26 11.02 -9.85
C ALA A 51 3.45 10.08 -11.04
N THR A 52 2.35 9.62 -11.65
CA THR A 52 2.40 8.73 -12.81
C THR A 52 3.14 9.39 -13.97
N ALA A 53 2.81 10.65 -14.29
CA ALA A 53 3.45 11.40 -15.38
C ALA A 53 4.94 11.68 -15.11
N LEU A 54 5.31 11.95 -13.85
CA LEU A 54 6.71 12.13 -13.47
C LEU A 54 7.50 10.83 -13.64
N ILE A 55 6.95 9.71 -13.16
CA ILE A 55 7.60 8.39 -13.21
C ILE A 55 7.78 7.94 -14.66
N ASP A 56 6.73 8.05 -15.49
CA ASP A 56 6.77 7.70 -16.91
C ASP A 56 7.91 8.44 -17.65
N LYS A 57 8.02 9.76 -17.43
CA LYS A 57 9.07 10.59 -18.03
C LYS A 57 10.47 10.34 -17.47
N THR A 58 10.57 9.85 -16.23
CA THR A 58 11.86 9.65 -15.55
C THR A 58 12.43 8.26 -15.84
N PHE A 59 11.58 7.24 -15.94
CA PHE A 59 11.98 5.84 -15.98
C PHE A 59 11.51 5.14 -17.24
N LEU A 60 12.06 5.55 -18.40
CA LEU A 60 11.63 5.07 -19.72
C LEU A 60 11.81 3.56 -19.95
N GLN A 61 12.67 2.90 -19.17
CA GLN A 61 13.01 1.48 -19.31
C GLN A 61 12.54 0.61 -18.13
N LEU A 62 11.85 1.19 -17.13
CA LEU A 62 11.35 0.41 -16.00
C LEU A 62 10.05 -0.31 -16.36
N PRO A 63 9.88 -1.59 -15.93
CA PRO A 63 8.61 -2.28 -16.07
C PRO A 63 7.48 -1.59 -15.31
N SER A 64 6.25 -1.64 -15.85
CA SER A 64 5.07 -0.99 -15.26
C SER A 64 4.85 -1.32 -13.78
N GLY A 65 5.10 -2.56 -13.36
CA GLY A 65 5.00 -2.97 -11.96
C GLY A 65 5.97 -2.24 -11.02
N ARG A 66 7.18 -1.90 -11.47
CA ARG A 66 8.13 -1.09 -10.71
C ARG A 66 7.71 0.37 -10.69
N CYS A 67 7.23 0.90 -11.81
CA CYS A 67 6.65 2.25 -11.87
C CYS A 67 5.50 2.41 -10.86
N SER A 68 4.59 1.42 -10.77
CA SER A 68 3.51 1.42 -9.77
C SER A 68 4.02 1.38 -8.33
N GLN A 69 5.09 0.63 -8.05
CA GLN A 69 5.69 0.59 -6.70
C GLN A 69 6.32 1.91 -6.29
N ILE A 70 7.02 2.58 -7.22
CA ILE A 70 7.57 3.92 -6.98
C ILE A 70 6.42 4.88 -6.72
N ARG A 71 5.37 4.84 -7.55
CA ARG A 71 4.18 5.68 -7.38
C ARG A 71 3.53 5.50 -6.01
N GLU A 72 3.24 4.25 -5.63
CA GLU A 72 2.66 3.93 -4.32
C GLU A 72 3.53 4.46 -3.17
N ARG A 73 4.86 4.34 -3.29
CA ARG A 73 5.79 4.86 -2.28
C ARG A 73 5.74 6.40 -2.16
N LEU A 74 5.53 7.12 -3.26
CA LEU A 74 5.45 8.58 -3.27
C LEU A 74 4.14 9.11 -2.68
N ILE A 75 3.03 8.42 -2.94
CA ILE A 75 1.68 8.90 -2.56
C ILE A 75 1.04 8.17 -1.38
N ARG A 76 1.69 7.16 -0.79
CA ARG A 76 1.17 6.48 0.41
C ARG A 76 1.03 7.45 1.59
N ASN A 77 0.04 7.19 2.46
CA ASN A 77 -0.30 8.07 3.58
C ASN A 77 0.87 8.34 4.52
N THR A 78 1.73 7.35 4.76
CA THR A 78 2.94 7.54 5.59
C THR A 78 3.91 8.57 5.02
N THR A 79 4.02 8.65 3.69
CA THR A 79 4.89 9.62 2.98
C THR A 79 4.25 11.00 2.99
N LEU A 80 2.95 11.11 2.65
CA LEU A 80 2.24 12.38 2.63
C LEU A 80 2.13 13.02 4.02
N ALA A 81 1.84 12.23 5.06
CA ALA A 81 1.85 12.69 6.44
C ALA A 81 3.26 13.12 6.90
N ALA A 82 4.32 12.50 6.38
CA ALA A 82 5.68 12.95 6.66
C ALA A 82 5.93 14.33 6.05
N TYR A 83 5.57 14.57 4.78
CA TYR A 83 5.67 15.90 4.18
C TYR A 83 4.85 16.94 4.94
N PHE A 84 3.63 16.61 5.35
CA PHE A 84 2.78 17.49 6.15
C PHE A 84 3.51 18.02 7.40
N ARG A 85 4.17 17.10 8.13
CA ARG A 85 4.97 17.45 9.32
C ARG A 85 6.26 18.18 8.99
N GLU A 86 6.98 17.74 7.95
CA GLU A 86 8.23 18.35 7.50
C GLU A 86 8.05 19.83 7.10
N TYR A 87 6.92 20.17 6.50
CA TYR A 87 6.54 21.55 6.18
C TYR A 87 5.93 22.34 7.35
N GLY A 88 5.75 21.71 8.52
CA GLY A 88 5.16 22.36 9.69
C GLY A 88 3.67 22.71 9.51
N LEU A 89 2.94 22.01 8.63
CA LEU A 89 1.54 22.32 8.34
C LEU A 89 0.60 22.05 9.52
N GLU A 90 1.06 21.32 10.53
CA GLU A 90 0.35 21.08 11.79
C GLU A 90 -0.11 22.37 12.47
N SER A 91 0.67 23.47 12.35
CA SER A 91 0.31 24.75 12.94
C SER A 91 -0.86 25.45 12.25
N ARG A 92 -1.19 25.06 11.01
CA ARG A 92 -2.33 25.58 10.25
C ARG A 92 -3.60 24.74 10.45
N ALA A 93 -3.45 23.49 10.90
CA ALA A 93 -4.54 22.53 11.02
C ALA A 93 -5.52 22.87 12.16
N ARG A 94 -6.80 22.97 11.82
CA ARG A 94 -7.91 23.08 12.76
C ARG A 94 -8.45 21.68 13.04
N LEU A 95 -7.96 21.11 14.15
CA LEU A 95 -8.27 19.77 14.59
C LEU A 95 -9.17 19.79 15.85
N PRO A 96 -10.09 18.81 16.00
CA PRO A 96 -10.77 18.54 17.26
C PRO A 96 -9.80 18.41 18.43
N ARG A 97 -10.25 18.68 19.66
CA ARG A 97 -9.36 18.66 20.85
C ARG A 97 -8.75 17.28 21.08
N ASP A 98 -9.53 16.24 20.86
CA ASP A 98 -9.17 14.83 20.94
C ASP A 98 -8.13 14.42 19.89
N VAL A 99 -8.19 14.97 18.68
CA VAL A 99 -7.17 14.73 17.63
C VAL A 99 -5.92 15.57 17.89
N ARG A 100 -6.06 16.84 18.26
CA ARG A 100 -4.94 17.76 18.52
C ARG A 100 -4.07 17.33 19.70
N ASN A 101 -4.67 16.75 20.74
CA ASN A 101 -3.96 16.33 21.94
C ASN A 101 -3.19 15.00 21.75
N GLN A 102 -3.28 14.38 20.57
CA GLN A 102 -2.47 13.22 20.19
C GLN A 102 -1.04 13.69 19.89
N LYS A 103 -0.30 14.00 20.95
CA LYS A 103 1.11 14.36 20.86
C LYS A 103 1.94 13.10 20.61
N HIS A 104 2.18 12.84 19.32
CA HIS A 104 3.04 11.81 18.75
C HIS A 104 2.42 10.41 18.63
N PRO A 105 2.65 9.71 17.49
CA PRO A 105 2.21 8.34 17.30
C PRO A 105 2.94 7.41 18.28
N GLY A 106 2.23 6.96 19.31
CA GLY A 106 2.73 6.05 20.32
C GLY A 106 2.52 4.61 19.91
N ARG A 107 3.53 4.00 19.25
CA ARG A 107 3.66 2.55 18.97
C ARG A 107 2.33 1.79 18.79
N GLY A 108 1.57 2.13 17.75
CA GLY A 108 0.66 1.19 17.11
C GLY A 108 -0.78 1.17 17.65
N SER A 109 -1.21 2.23 18.32
CA SER A 109 -2.62 2.43 18.67
C SER A 109 -3.48 2.68 17.43
N SER A 110 -4.79 2.39 17.49
CA SER A 110 -5.75 2.81 16.45
C SER A 110 -5.75 4.33 16.26
N SER A 111 -5.57 5.08 17.36
CA SER A 111 -5.50 6.53 17.36
C SER A 111 -4.31 7.08 16.56
N ASP A 112 -3.15 6.41 16.56
CA ASP A 112 -1.98 6.84 15.79
C ASP A 112 -2.23 6.77 14.28
N LYS A 113 -3.04 5.78 13.87
CA LYS A 113 -3.43 5.60 12.47
C LYS A 113 -4.40 6.70 12.04
N ASP A 114 -5.25 7.15 12.95
CA ASP A 114 -6.22 8.21 12.67
C ASP A 114 -5.50 9.55 12.44
N LEU A 115 -4.58 9.96 13.32
CA LEU A 115 -3.80 11.18 13.10
C LEU A 115 -2.94 11.12 11.83
N LEU A 116 -2.27 9.98 11.59
CA LEU A 116 -1.48 9.78 10.38
C LEU A 116 -2.33 9.92 9.12
N LYS A 117 -3.53 9.33 9.14
CA LYS A 117 -4.48 9.45 8.04
C LYS A 117 -4.92 10.91 7.87
N THR A 118 -5.36 11.59 8.93
CA THR A 118 -5.73 13.01 8.88
C THR A 118 -4.61 13.88 8.28
N GLN A 119 -3.36 13.66 8.67
CA GLN A 119 -2.21 14.41 8.13
C GLN A 119 -1.98 14.14 6.65
N SER A 120 -2.20 12.91 6.19
CA SER A 120 -2.18 12.55 4.77
C SER A 120 -3.29 13.25 4.00
N ASP A 121 -4.53 13.10 4.47
CA ASP A 121 -5.73 13.62 3.81
C ASP A 121 -5.65 15.16 3.69
N MET A 122 -5.14 15.84 4.73
CA MET A 122 -4.92 17.29 4.68
C MET A 122 -3.79 17.71 3.72
N PHE A 123 -2.77 16.86 3.50
CA PHE A 123 -1.74 17.13 2.50
C PHE A 123 -2.30 17.02 1.08
N GLU A 124 -3.13 16.01 0.82
CA GLU A 124 -3.87 15.86 -0.45
C GLU A 124 -4.78 17.08 -0.68
N ALA A 125 -5.53 17.48 0.35
CA ALA A 125 -6.38 18.66 0.28
C ALA A 125 -5.60 19.96 0.03
N TYR A 126 -4.42 20.11 0.64
CA TYR A 126 -3.52 21.23 0.40
C TYR A 126 -3.07 21.29 -1.07
N VAL A 127 -2.73 20.15 -1.69
CA VAL A 127 -2.35 20.08 -3.10
C VAL A 127 -3.48 20.61 -3.99
N ALA A 128 -4.71 20.13 -3.78
CA ALA A 128 -5.88 20.62 -4.51
C ALA A 128 -6.13 22.11 -4.26
N ALA A 129 -5.98 22.58 -3.03
CA ALA A 129 -6.16 23.99 -2.68
C ALA A 129 -5.19 24.92 -3.39
N VAL A 130 -3.91 24.56 -3.50
CA VAL A 130 -2.93 25.35 -4.26
C VAL A 130 -3.37 25.45 -5.72
N ILE A 131 -3.76 24.32 -6.33
CA ILE A 131 -4.21 24.28 -7.73
C ILE A 131 -5.43 25.18 -7.94
N LEU A 132 -6.46 25.00 -7.12
CA LEU A 132 -7.73 25.73 -7.30
C LEU A 132 -7.61 27.22 -6.94
N SER A 133 -6.67 27.58 -6.07
CA SER A 133 -6.43 28.98 -5.71
C SER A 133 -5.79 29.82 -6.81
N ASP A 134 -5.22 29.19 -7.83
CA ASP A 134 -4.69 29.86 -9.02
C ASP A 134 -5.12 29.09 -10.28
N PRO A 135 -6.29 29.41 -10.87
CA PRO A 135 -6.81 28.69 -12.04
C PRO A 135 -5.89 28.69 -13.26
N ASN A 136 -4.97 29.66 -13.36
CA ASN A 136 -4.11 29.83 -14.52
C ASN A 136 -2.77 29.08 -14.36
N HIS A 137 -2.18 29.12 -13.16
CA HIS A 137 -0.83 28.59 -12.92
C HIS A 137 -0.75 27.52 -11.83
N GLY A 138 -1.85 27.23 -11.14
CA GLY A 138 -1.87 26.35 -9.98
C GLY A 138 -1.35 24.94 -10.28
N ILE A 139 -1.75 24.35 -11.41
CA ILE A 139 -1.24 23.05 -11.86
C ILE A 139 0.26 23.10 -12.10
N GLU A 140 0.76 24.11 -12.82
CA GLU A 140 2.19 24.23 -13.14
C GLU A 140 3.04 24.39 -11.87
N ILE A 141 2.58 25.23 -10.93
CA ILE A 141 3.23 25.46 -9.63
C ILE A 141 3.33 24.14 -8.85
N VAL A 142 2.23 23.39 -8.75
CA VAL A 142 2.20 22.12 -8.02
C VAL A 142 3.07 21.06 -8.70
N VAL A 143 3.00 20.92 -10.02
CA VAL A 143 3.83 19.97 -10.77
C VAL A 143 5.31 20.26 -10.54
N ARG A 144 5.72 21.53 -10.63
CA ARG A 144 7.11 21.95 -10.40
C ARG A 144 7.56 21.64 -8.97
N TRP A 145 6.72 21.96 -7.99
CA TRP A 145 7.00 21.72 -6.58
C TRP A 145 7.07 20.22 -6.24
N LEU A 146 6.09 19.42 -6.66
CA LEU A 146 6.07 17.97 -6.45
C LEU A 146 7.23 17.27 -7.16
N LYS A 147 7.61 17.71 -8.37
CA LYS A 147 8.81 17.21 -9.05
C LYS A 147 10.08 17.45 -8.23
N ALA A 148 10.23 18.65 -7.66
CA ALA A 148 11.37 18.97 -6.80
C ALA A 148 11.33 18.17 -5.49
N LEU A 149 10.13 18.02 -4.90
CA LEU A 149 9.92 17.28 -3.67
C LEU A 149 10.23 15.80 -3.88
N TRP A 150 9.59 15.11 -4.83
CA TRP A 150 9.78 13.69 -5.08
C TRP A 150 11.13 13.36 -5.71
N GLY A 151 11.75 14.30 -6.43
CA GLY A 151 13.11 14.14 -6.94
C GLY A 151 14.12 13.76 -5.84
N ARG A 152 13.91 14.22 -4.61
CA ARG A 152 14.72 13.83 -3.45
C ARG A 152 14.53 12.36 -3.04
N ASP A 153 13.32 11.83 -3.23
CA ASP A 153 12.90 10.53 -2.72
C ASP A 153 13.08 9.42 -3.74
N ILE A 154 13.21 9.75 -5.01
CA ILE A 154 13.49 8.80 -6.11
C ILE A 154 14.93 8.84 -6.59
N ILE A 155 15.80 9.70 -6.02
CA ILE A 155 17.18 9.86 -6.52
C ILE A 155 17.95 8.53 -6.53
N GLU A 156 17.75 7.68 -5.51
CA GLU A 156 18.37 6.35 -5.44
C GLU A 156 17.79 5.39 -6.49
N ASP A 157 16.48 5.48 -6.80
CA ASP A 157 15.87 4.69 -7.86
C ASP A 157 16.40 5.10 -9.24
N VAL A 158 16.62 6.41 -9.46
CA VAL A 158 17.22 6.95 -10.70
C VAL A 158 18.64 6.42 -10.86
N GLN A 159 19.47 6.52 -9.82
CA GLN A 159 20.85 6.02 -9.86
C GLN A 159 20.93 4.52 -10.16
N ARG A 160 20.06 3.71 -9.55
CA ARG A 160 19.98 2.26 -9.84
C ARG A 160 19.52 1.97 -11.26
N ALA A 161 18.54 2.73 -11.77
CA ALA A 161 18.07 2.57 -13.14
C ALA A 161 19.14 2.94 -14.17
N GLU A 162 19.94 3.99 -13.92
CA GLU A 162 21.03 4.45 -14.79
C GLU A 162 22.23 3.50 -14.81
N GLN A 163 22.55 2.86 -13.68
CA GLN A 163 23.67 1.92 -13.58
C GLN A 163 23.45 0.60 -14.35
N GLY A 164 22.28 0.43 -14.99
CA GLY A 164 21.96 -0.81 -15.69
C GLY A 164 21.99 -2.03 -14.78
N GLU A 165 21.92 -1.83 -13.45
CA GLU A 165 21.73 -2.91 -12.50
C GLU A 165 20.46 -3.63 -12.96
N ALA A 166 20.64 -4.89 -13.38
CA ALA A 166 19.56 -5.72 -13.85
C ALA A 166 18.40 -5.58 -12.85
N PRO A 167 17.17 -5.30 -13.33
CA PRO A 167 16.04 -5.07 -12.45
C PRO A 167 15.99 -6.24 -11.47
N LEU A 168 16.10 -5.95 -10.17
CA LEU A 168 16.05 -6.97 -9.12
C LEU A 168 14.94 -7.97 -9.48
N PRO A 169 15.27 -9.23 -9.79
CA PRO A 169 14.26 -10.21 -10.12
C PRO A 169 13.48 -10.47 -8.84
N ARG A 170 12.33 -9.80 -8.65
CA ARG A 170 11.42 -9.97 -7.50
C ARG A 170 12.12 -10.45 -6.23
N THR A 171 13.11 -9.71 -5.71
CA THR A 171 13.55 -9.87 -4.33
C THR A 171 12.75 -8.85 -3.54
N GLU A 172 11.58 -9.28 -3.10
CA GLU A 172 11.35 -9.54 -1.67
C GLU A 172 11.31 -8.23 -0.90
N ASN A 173 10.11 -7.94 -0.38
CA ASN A 173 9.90 -7.10 0.79
C ASN A 173 11.02 -7.34 1.81
N THR A 174 12.02 -6.47 1.87
CA THR A 174 12.97 -6.44 2.97
C THR A 174 12.20 -6.01 4.21
N GLY A 175 11.70 -7.01 4.94
CA GLY A 175 11.00 -6.88 6.21
C GLY A 175 9.64 -7.60 6.30
N ARG A 176 8.99 -7.98 5.18
CA ARG A 176 7.71 -8.69 5.24
C ARG A 176 7.93 -10.19 5.02
N LYS A 177 7.88 -10.95 6.11
CA LYS A 177 7.82 -12.42 6.08
C LYS A 177 6.74 -12.85 5.08
N ARG A 178 7.09 -13.66 4.07
CA ARG A 178 6.13 -14.23 3.10
C ARG A 178 4.97 -14.83 3.85
N THR A 179 3.74 -14.58 3.40
CA THR A 179 2.58 -15.22 4.01
C THR A 179 2.59 -16.71 3.64
N PRO A 180 2.02 -17.60 4.48
CA PRO A 180 1.94 -19.03 4.18
C PRO A 180 1.37 -19.35 2.80
N LYS A 181 0.35 -18.62 2.32
CA LYS A 181 -0.19 -18.80 0.96
C LYS A 181 0.82 -18.48 -0.14
N GLU A 182 1.57 -17.39 0.02
CA GLU A 182 2.58 -16.96 -0.95
C GLU A 182 3.76 -17.95 -0.99
N GLU A 183 4.21 -18.41 0.18
CA GLU A 183 5.28 -19.41 0.28
C GLU A 183 4.86 -20.75 -0.34
N LEU A 184 3.63 -21.21 -0.08
CA LEU A 184 3.12 -22.45 -0.65
C LEU A 184 2.99 -22.36 -2.17
N SER A 185 2.45 -21.23 -2.67
CA SER A 185 2.36 -20.97 -4.11
C SER A 185 3.74 -20.97 -4.76
N TYR A 186 4.71 -20.27 -4.17
CA TYR A 186 6.09 -20.25 -4.65
C TYR A 186 6.71 -21.65 -4.74
N LYS A 187 6.41 -22.54 -3.79
CA LYS A 187 6.95 -23.91 -3.77
C LYS A 187 6.27 -24.87 -4.73
N LEU A 188 4.96 -24.75 -4.97
CA LEU A 188 4.19 -25.77 -5.70
C LEU A 188 3.71 -25.36 -7.09
N VAL A 189 3.47 -24.06 -7.31
CA VAL A 189 2.87 -23.55 -8.55
C VAL A 189 3.94 -23.38 -9.62
N VAL A 190 3.65 -23.90 -10.80
CA VAL A 190 4.37 -23.72 -12.08
C VAL A 190 3.35 -23.64 -13.21
N LYS A 191 3.78 -23.30 -14.43
CA LYS A 191 2.87 -23.19 -15.59
C LYS A 191 2.12 -24.51 -15.82
N GLY A 192 0.80 -24.49 -15.63
CA GLY A 192 -0.10 -25.65 -15.76
C GLY A 192 -0.52 -26.29 -14.43
N ILE A 193 -0.10 -25.74 -13.29
CA ILE A 193 -0.39 -26.28 -11.96
C ILE A 193 -0.97 -25.18 -11.09
N THR A 194 -2.14 -25.40 -10.50
CA THR A 194 -2.88 -24.38 -9.75
C THR A 194 -3.23 -24.87 -8.36
N LEU A 195 -3.26 -23.93 -7.41
CA LEU A 195 -3.78 -24.15 -6.06
C LEU A 195 -5.14 -23.44 -5.92
N ARG A 196 -6.18 -24.18 -5.53
CA ARG A 196 -7.51 -23.63 -5.22
C ARG A 196 -7.74 -23.63 -3.72
N TYR A 197 -8.41 -22.59 -3.21
CA TYR A 197 -8.80 -22.49 -1.82
C TYR A 197 -10.31 -22.48 -1.75
N GLU A 198 -10.90 -23.53 -1.23
CA GLU A 198 -12.36 -23.70 -1.21
C GLU A 198 -12.84 -23.78 0.24
N ARG A 199 -13.98 -23.15 0.52
CA ARG A 199 -14.60 -23.19 1.85
C ARG A 199 -15.18 -24.58 2.06
N MET A 200 -14.93 -25.14 3.24
CA MET A 200 -15.49 -26.43 3.66
C MET A 200 -16.50 -26.21 4.78
N GLU A 201 -17.50 -27.08 4.83
CA GLU A 201 -18.40 -27.16 5.97
C GLU A 201 -17.65 -27.70 7.19
N SER A 202 -17.83 -27.06 8.34
CA SER A 202 -17.23 -27.50 9.59
C SER A 202 -18.05 -27.00 10.77
N ASN A 203 -18.21 -27.87 11.76
CA ASN A 203 -18.88 -27.54 13.03
C ASN A 203 -17.88 -27.11 14.12
N LYS A 204 -16.64 -26.75 13.73
CA LYS A 204 -15.62 -26.32 14.68
C LYS A 204 -15.99 -24.94 15.23
N ARG A 205 -15.92 -24.80 16.55
CA ARG A 205 -16.16 -23.54 17.26
C ARG A 205 -14.92 -23.10 18.01
N ASP A 206 -14.72 -21.80 18.08
CA ASP A 206 -13.66 -21.21 18.88
C ASP A 206 -13.88 -21.52 20.36
N ARG A 207 -12.82 -21.98 21.04
CA ARG A 207 -12.91 -22.47 22.41
C ARG A 207 -13.11 -21.35 23.44
N HIS A 208 -12.87 -20.09 23.06
CA HIS A 208 -12.95 -18.93 23.95
C HIS A 208 -14.17 -18.06 23.65
N LEU A 209 -14.49 -17.89 22.36
CA LEU A 209 -15.61 -17.04 21.90
C LEU A 209 -16.88 -17.84 21.59
N GLY A 210 -16.81 -19.17 21.48
CA GLY A 210 -17.93 -20.03 21.12
C GLY A 210 -18.45 -19.84 19.68
N GLN A 211 -17.80 -18.99 18.89
CA GLN A 211 -18.17 -18.67 17.52
C GLN A 211 -17.76 -19.77 16.54
N GLU A 212 -18.53 -19.95 15.48
CA GLU A 212 -18.23 -20.90 14.41
C GLU A 212 -16.99 -20.47 13.61
N LEU A 213 -16.07 -21.41 13.40
CA LEU A 213 -14.85 -21.18 12.64
C LEU A 213 -15.09 -21.46 11.17
N PHE A 214 -14.69 -20.52 10.32
CA PHE A 214 -14.57 -20.76 8.89
C PHE A 214 -13.47 -21.78 8.64
N THR A 215 -13.78 -22.80 7.84
CA THR A 215 -12.81 -23.83 7.45
C THR A 215 -12.56 -23.75 5.94
N VAL A 216 -11.29 -23.77 5.55
CA VAL A 216 -10.84 -23.65 4.16
C VAL A 216 -9.87 -24.78 3.85
N GLY A 217 -10.12 -25.52 2.77
CA GLY A 217 -9.22 -26.53 2.22
C GLY A 217 -8.36 -25.95 1.09
N VAL A 218 -7.10 -26.40 1.00
CA VAL A 218 -6.20 -26.12 -0.13
C VAL A 218 -6.19 -27.33 -1.06
N TYR A 219 -6.57 -27.13 -2.30
CA TYR A 219 -6.63 -28.16 -3.34
C TYR A 219 -5.58 -27.90 -4.41
N LEU A 220 -4.98 -28.96 -4.93
CA LEU A 220 -4.00 -28.92 -6.00
C LEU A 220 -4.59 -29.54 -7.26
N ASP A 221 -4.45 -28.84 -8.38
CA ASP A 221 -4.66 -29.37 -9.71
C ASP A 221 -3.34 -29.28 -10.48
N GLY A 222 -2.82 -30.43 -10.89
CA GLY A 222 -1.55 -30.58 -11.57
C GLY A 222 -0.78 -31.79 -11.07
N TRP A 223 0.42 -32.03 -11.62
CA TRP A 223 1.26 -33.18 -11.20
C TRP A 223 0.60 -34.57 -11.36
N GLY A 224 -0.37 -34.70 -12.27
CA GLY A 224 -1.16 -35.91 -12.48
C GLY A 224 -2.33 -36.09 -11.50
N GLU A 225 -2.61 -35.09 -10.66
CA GLU A 225 -3.65 -35.10 -9.65
C GLU A 225 -4.60 -33.91 -9.87
N THR A 226 -5.91 -34.14 -9.86
CA THR A 226 -6.92 -33.07 -9.99
C THR A 226 -7.75 -33.03 -8.72
N GLY A 227 -7.91 -31.85 -8.11
CA GLY A 227 -8.68 -31.68 -6.88
C GLY A 227 -8.07 -32.36 -5.65
N LYS A 228 -6.75 -32.54 -5.59
CA LYS A 228 -6.12 -33.19 -4.42
C LYS A 228 -6.11 -32.24 -3.23
N LEU A 229 -6.80 -32.60 -2.14
CA LEU A 229 -6.72 -31.87 -0.88
C LEU A 229 -5.31 -32.00 -0.27
N LEU A 230 -4.64 -30.87 -0.06
CA LEU A 230 -3.30 -30.79 0.53
C LEU A 230 -3.34 -30.49 2.03
N GLY A 231 -4.28 -29.65 2.49
CA GLY A 231 -4.38 -29.22 3.89
C GLY A 231 -5.64 -28.39 4.16
N VAL A 232 -5.98 -28.21 5.44
CA VAL A 232 -7.23 -27.62 5.92
C VAL A 232 -6.96 -26.68 7.11
N GLY A 233 -7.36 -25.42 6.99
CA GLY A 233 -7.23 -24.44 8.06
C GLY A 233 -8.58 -23.94 8.56
N SER A 234 -8.70 -23.75 9.88
CA SER A 234 -9.88 -23.18 10.52
C SER A 234 -9.54 -21.87 11.27
N ALA A 235 -10.34 -20.83 11.09
CA ALA A 235 -10.18 -19.54 11.78
C ALA A 235 -11.48 -18.72 11.83
N LEU A 236 -11.47 -17.59 12.55
CA LEU A 236 -12.61 -16.67 12.64
C LEU A 236 -12.89 -15.91 11.34
N SER A 237 -11.99 -15.98 10.35
CA SER A 237 -12.20 -15.41 9.01
C SER A 237 -11.75 -16.36 7.91
N ILE A 238 -12.40 -16.29 6.74
CA ILE A 238 -12.03 -17.08 5.55
C ILE A 238 -10.58 -16.80 5.13
N LYS A 239 -10.15 -15.53 5.23
CA LYS A 239 -8.79 -15.10 4.89
C LYS A 239 -7.75 -15.77 5.78
N GLU A 240 -7.96 -15.74 7.10
CA GLU A 240 -7.04 -16.35 8.07
C GLU A 240 -7.09 -17.89 8.00
N ALA A 241 -8.28 -18.47 7.80
CA ALA A 241 -8.46 -19.91 7.64
C ALA A 241 -7.64 -20.42 6.45
N GLY A 242 -7.66 -19.69 5.32
CA GLY A 242 -6.83 -20.03 4.17
C GLY A 242 -5.32 -19.87 4.42
N GLN A 243 -4.89 -18.93 5.26
CA GLN A 243 -3.47 -18.80 5.63
C GLN A 243 -3.02 -19.96 6.52
N LYS A 244 -3.85 -20.37 7.50
CA LYS A 244 -3.60 -21.57 8.32
C LYS A 244 -3.58 -22.84 7.48
N ALA A 245 -4.49 -22.96 6.52
CA ALA A 245 -4.53 -24.11 5.61
C ALA A 245 -3.23 -24.24 4.82
N ALA A 246 -2.68 -23.12 4.33
CA ALA A 246 -1.40 -23.12 3.64
C ALA A 246 -0.21 -23.41 4.58
N ALA A 247 -0.26 -22.92 5.82
CA ALA A 247 0.77 -23.18 6.83
C ALA A 247 0.85 -24.67 7.19
N GLU A 248 -0.29 -25.33 7.36
CA GLU A 248 -0.35 -26.77 7.65
C GLU A 248 0.33 -27.59 6.53
N VAL A 249 0.08 -27.23 5.26
CA VAL A 249 0.73 -27.89 4.12
C VAL A 249 2.25 -27.71 4.17
N LEU A 250 2.73 -26.50 4.48
CA LEU A 250 4.16 -26.19 4.58
C LEU A 250 4.85 -26.95 5.72
N GLU A 251 4.15 -27.17 6.84
CA GLU A 251 4.64 -27.98 7.97
C GLU A 251 4.70 -29.48 7.64
N HIS A 252 3.90 -29.95 6.67
CA HIS A 252 3.84 -31.34 6.26
C HIS A 252 5.03 -31.75 5.37
N LYS A 253 6.22 -31.86 5.97
CA LYS A 253 7.53 -32.09 5.30
C LYS A 253 7.56 -33.23 4.27
N LYS A 254 6.84 -34.33 4.51
CA LYS A 254 6.78 -35.48 3.56
C LYS A 254 6.08 -35.10 2.25
N LEU A 255 4.96 -34.38 2.35
CA LEU A 255 4.16 -33.94 1.22
C LEU A 255 4.92 -32.89 0.41
N MET A 256 5.55 -31.94 1.11
CA MET A 256 6.38 -30.90 0.50
C MET A 256 7.56 -31.51 -0.29
N LYS A 257 8.27 -32.49 0.28
CA LYS A 257 9.37 -33.16 -0.45
C LYS A 257 8.92 -33.83 -1.75
N VAL A 258 7.73 -34.44 -1.77
CA VAL A 258 7.18 -35.08 -2.98
C VAL A 258 6.95 -34.05 -4.07
N TYR A 259 6.19 -32.98 -3.79
CA TYR A 259 5.86 -32.00 -4.82
C TYR A 259 7.02 -31.05 -5.17
N GLU A 260 7.91 -30.75 -4.23
CA GLU A 260 9.18 -30.06 -4.54
C GLU A 260 10.04 -30.91 -5.48
N GLY A 261 10.09 -32.23 -5.27
CA GLY A 261 10.73 -33.18 -6.19
C GLY A 261 10.09 -33.20 -7.57
N LYS A 262 8.74 -33.27 -7.65
CA LYS A 262 8.00 -33.19 -8.92
C LYS A 262 8.29 -31.86 -9.64
N LYS A 263 8.36 -30.74 -8.90
CA LYS A 263 8.71 -29.41 -9.43
C LYS A 263 10.12 -29.36 -10.01
N LYS A 264 11.11 -29.92 -9.32
CA LYS A 264 12.49 -30.02 -9.83
C LYS A 264 12.56 -30.85 -11.11
N ALA A 265 11.93 -32.02 -11.13
CA ALA A 265 11.89 -32.87 -12.32
C ALA A 265 11.24 -32.18 -13.54
N PHE A 266 10.23 -31.34 -13.32
CA PHE A 266 9.62 -30.55 -14.40
C PHE A 266 10.48 -29.39 -14.89
N ALA A 267 11.26 -28.77 -14.01
CA ALA A 267 12.23 -27.75 -14.39
C ALA A 267 13.34 -28.38 -15.25
N GLU A 268 13.88 -29.52 -14.80
CA GLU A 268 14.89 -30.30 -15.53
C GLU A 268 14.38 -30.77 -16.90
N ALA A 269 13.14 -31.26 -16.98
CA ALA A 269 12.53 -31.72 -18.24
C ALA A 269 12.23 -30.59 -19.25
N LYS A 270 12.18 -29.33 -18.82
CA LYS A 270 11.96 -28.17 -19.68
C LYS A 270 13.24 -27.42 -20.06
N GLY A 271 14.41 -27.89 -19.65
CA GLY A 271 15.70 -27.33 -20.06
C GLY A 271 15.88 -25.87 -19.62
N VAL A 272 15.70 -25.59 -18.33
CA VAL A 272 16.24 -24.40 -17.66
C VAL A 272 17.10 -24.84 -16.49
#